data_AF-A0A963L660-F1
#
_entry.id   AF-A0A963L660-F1
#
_cell.length_a   1.000
_cell.length_b   1.000
_cell.length_c   1.000
_cell.angle_alpha   90.00
_cell.angle_beta   90.00
_cell.angle_gamma   90.00
#
_symmetry.space_group_name_H-M   'P 1'
#
loop_
_entity.id
_entity.type
_entity.pdbx_description
1 polymer ?
#
loop_
_entity_poly.entity_id
_entity_poly.type
_entity_poly.pdbx_seq_one_letter_code
_entity_poly.pdbx_strand_id
1 'polypeptide(L)' 'MQRALERLGFVKVRQSGSHVIMKRDTKGCVVPLHDEVKLGTLAGVLRQAEVAPEEFLQALKR' A
#
# COMPACT_ATOMS: atom_id res chain seq x y z
N MET A 1 0.61 0.24 -6.64
CA MET A 1 0.37 0.45 -5.20
C MET A 1 1.61 0.27 -4.34
N GLN A 2 2.26 -0.91 -4.38
CA GLN A 2 3.45 -1.21 -3.56
C GLN A 2 4.53 -0.11 -3.61
N ARG A 3 4.95 0.32 -4.82
CA ARG A 3 5.98 1.36 -4.97
C ARG A 3 5.64 2.68 -4.28
N ALA A 4 4.36 3.06 -4.27
CA ALA A 4 3.91 4.28 -3.60
C ALA A 4 3.99 4.12 -2.07
N LEU A 5 3.61 2.96 -1.53
CA LEU A 5 3.76 2.68 -0.11
C LEU A 5 5.24 2.58 0.31
N GLU A 6 6.11 1.99 -0.52
CA GLU A 6 7.57 1.98 -0.27
C GLU A 6 8.12 3.41 -0.16
N ARG A 7 7.67 4.31 -1.05
CA ARG A 7 8.04 5.74 -1.00
C ARG A 7 7.51 6.47 0.24
N LEU A 8 6.39 6.02 0.80
CA LEU A 8 5.81 6.55 2.04
C LEU A 8 6.45 5.96 3.30
N GLY A 9 7.52 5.18 3.17
CA GLY A 9 8.28 4.58 4.27
C GLY A 9 7.78 3.21 4.71
N PHE A 10 6.89 2.56 3.94
CA PHE A 10 6.50 1.19 4.24
C PHE A 10 7.58 0.20 3.78
N VAL A 11 7.90 -0.75 4.64
CA VAL A 11 8.81 -1.85 4.35
C VAL A 11 8.03 -3.13 4.09
N LYS A 12 8.54 -3.97 3.18
CA LYS A 12 7.99 -5.31 2.97
C LYS A 12 8.42 -6.22 4.11
N VAL A 13 7.44 -6.89 4.72
CA VAL A 13 7.69 -7.81 5.84
C VAL A 13 7.56 -9.25 5.39
N ARG A 14 6.57 -9.56 4.55
CA ARG A 14 6.32 -10.91 4.06
C ARG A 14 5.59 -10.85 2.73
N GLN A 15 5.87 -11.78 1.84
CA GLN A 15 5.07 -12.00 0.63
C GLN A 15 4.51 -13.42 0.64
N SER A 16 3.26 -13.58 0.21
CA SER A 16 2.62 -14.87 -0.02
C SER A 16 1.86 -14.81 -1.34
N GLY A 17 2.37 -15.50 -2.36
CA GLY A 17 1.84 -15.44 -3.71
C GLY A 17 1.81 -14.00 -4.25
N SER A 18 0.64 -13.56 -4.71
CA SER A 18 0.40 -12.22 -5.26
C SER A 18 0.08 -11.15 -4.22
N HIS A 19 0.25 -11.42 -2.92
CA HIS A 19 0.00 -10.43 -1.87
C HIS A 19 1.26 -10.19 -1.05
N VAL A 20 1.56 -8.92 -0.77
CA VAL A 20 2.69 -8.50 0.07
C VAL A 20 2.18 -7.77 1.31
N ILE A 21 2.67 -8.19 2.47
CA ILE A 21 2.45 -7.50 3.74
C ILE A 21 3.50 -6.40 3.85
N MET A 22 3.02 -5.17 3.95
CA MET A 22 3.84 -3.98 4.13
C MET A 22 3.57 -3.36 5.51
N LYS A 23 4.61 -2.89 6.19
CA LYS A 23 4.49 -2.23 7.50
C LYS A 23 5.25 -0.91 7.54
N ARG A 24 4.71 0.05 8.30
CA ARG A 24 5.37 1.30 8.69
C ARG A 24 5.12 1.49 10.18
N ASP A 25 6.17 1.42 10.98
CA ASP A 25 6.10 1.40 12.44
C ASP A 25 5.12 0.33 12.98
N THR A 26 4.03 0.74 13.63
CA THR A 26 3.00 -0.14 14.17
C THR A 26 1.89 -0.47 13.16
N LYS A 27 1.86 0.20 12.00
CA LYS A 27 0.80 0.08 11.00
C LYS A 27 1.19 -0.97 9.96
N GLY A 28 0.25 -1.85 9.61
CA GLY A 28 0.46 -2.90 8.62
C GLY A 28 -0.71 -3.02 7.67
N CYS A 29 -0.42 -3.21 6.38
CA CYS A 29 -1.43 -3.42 5.36
C CYS A 29 -1.02 -4.56 4.40
N VAL A 30 -2.03 -5.20 3.81
CA VAL A 30 -1.82 -6.23 2.79
C VAL A 30 -2.04 -5.58 1.44
N VAL A 31 -1.02 -5.62 0.60
CA VAL A 31 -1.00 -4.97 -0.71
C VAL A 31 -1.04 -6.05 -1.79
N PRO A 32 -2.06 -6.07 -2.66
CA PRO A 32 -2.05 -6.92 -3.84
C PRO A 32 -0.96 -6.49 -4.84
N LEU A 33 -0.28 -7.47 -5.41
CA LEU A 33 0.67 -7.35 -6.52
C LEU A 33 -0.06 -7.55 -7.85
N HIS A 34 -1.09 -6.73 -8.08
CA HIS A 34 -1.86 -6.72 -9.31
C HIS A 34 -1.74 -5.33 -9.94
N ASP A 35 -1.62 -5.26 -11.27
CA ASP A 35 -1.53 -3.99 -12.00
C ASP A 35 -2.83 -3.19 -11.90
N GLU A 36 -3.97 -3.89 -11.86
CA GLU A 36 -5.30 -3.30 -11.72
C GLU A 36 -5.91 -3.69 -10.36
N VAL A 37 -6.31 -2.68 -9.59
CA VAL A 37 -6.89 -2.85 -8.27
C VAL A 37 -8.19 -2.07 -8.23
N LYS A 38 -9.28 -2.71 -7.82
CA LYS A 38 -10.59 -2.05 -7.66
C LYS A 38 -10.45 -0.89 -6.67
N LEU A 39 -11.15 0.22 -6.94
CA LEU A 39 -11.19 1.40 -6.07
C LEU A 39 -11.52 1.06 -4.61
N GLY A 40 -12.45 0.12 -4.37
CA GLY A 40 -12.78 -0.33 -3.02
C GLY A 40 -11.63 -1.05 -2.31
N THR A 41 -10.85 -1.84 -3.04
CA THR A 41 -9.65 -2.50 -2.49
C THR A 41 -8.56 -1.48 -2.19
N LEU A 42 -8.34 -0.52 -3.09
CA LEU A 42 -7.41 0.59 -2.84
C LEU A 42 -7.79 1.36 -1.57
N ALA A 43 -9.05 1.77 -1.44
CA ALA A 43 -9.55 2.49 -0.28
C ALA A 43 -9.41 1.68 1.02
N GLY A 44 -9.68 0.38 0.98
CA GLY A 44 -9.49 -0.52 2.11
C GLY A 44 -8.03 -0.58 2.58
N VAL A 45 -7.10 -0.74 1.65
CA VAL A 45 -5.66 -0.79 1.96
C VAL A 45 -5.15 0.56 2.49
N LEU A 46 -5.58 1.69 1.90
CA LEU A 46 -5.22 3.03 2.40
C LEU A 46 -5.74 3.27 3.82
N ARG A 47 -6.96 2.82 4.11
CA ARG A 47 -7.54 2.89 5.45
C ARG A 47 -6.75 2.05 6.46
N GLN A 48 -6.36 0.83 6.10
CA GLN A 48 -5.51 -0.02 6.95
C GLN A 48 -4.11 0.55 7.16
N ALA A 49 -3.56 1.19 6.14
CA ALA A 49 -2.27 1.86 6.19
C ALA A 49 -2.32 3.21 6.94
N GLU A 50 -3.53 3.72 7.23
CA GLU A 50 -3.81 5.09 7.68
C GLU A 50 -3.01 6.11 6.85
N VAL A 51 -3.17 6.01 5.52
CA VAL A 51 -2.58 6.91 4.54
C VAL A 51 -3.72 7.68 3.88
N ALA A 52 -3.59 9.01 3.80
CA ALA A 52 -4.57 9.81 3.10
C ALA A 52 -4.50 9.55 1.58
N PRO A 53 -5.64 9.52 0.85
CA PRO A 53 -5.62 9.35 -0.60
C PRO A 53 -4.71 10.37 -1.32
N GLU A 54 -4.64 11.60 -0.82
CA GLU A 54 -3.81 12.67 -1.34
C GLU A 54 -2.32 12.34 -1.21
N GLU A 55 -1.88 11.86 -0.03
CA GLU A 55 -0.50 11.43 0.21
C GLU A 55 -0.11 10.28 -0.73
N PHE A 56 -1.03 9.32 -0.92
CA PHE A 56 -0.81 8.22 -1.84
C PHE A 56 -0.69 8.68 -3.30
N LEU A 57 -1.52 9.63 -3.73
CA LEU A 57 -1.45 10.22 -5.07
C LEU A 57 -0.14 10.99 -5.28
N GLN A 58 0.35 11.72 -4.27
CA GLN A 58 1.64 12.38 -4.32
C GLN A 58 2.79 11.37 -4.47
N ALA A 59 2.73 10.25 -3.76
CA ALA A 59 3.70 9.17 -3.89
C ALA A 59 3.67 8.48 -5.27
N LEU A 60 2.56 8.56 -6.01
CA LEU A 60 2.41 8.02 -7.38
C LEU A 60 2.88 8.97 -8.48
N LYS A 61 2.74 10.29 -8.32
CA LYS A 61 3.02 11.31 -9.36
C LYS A 61 4.51 11.56 -9.67
N ARG A 62 5.41 10.63 -9.31
CA ARG A 62 6.86 10.83 -9.39
C ARG A 62 7.59 9.72 -10.13
#